data_AF-A0A7V6HHF1-F1
#
_entry.id   AF-A0A7V6HHF1-F1
#
_cell.length_a   1.000
_cell.length_b   1.000
_cell.length_c   1.000
_cell.angle_alpha   90.00
_cell.angle_beta   90.00
_cell.angle_gamma   90.00
#
_symmetry.space_group_name_H-M   'P 1'
#
loop_
_entity.id
_entity.type
_entity.pdbx_description
1 polymer ?
#
loop_
_entity_poly.entity_id
_entity_poly.type
_entity_poly.pdbx_seq_one_letter_code
_entity_poly.pdbx_strand_id
1 'polypeptide(L)'
;ENATAHLAFNAGTTTEGVALDVAKTGAGTLRLGGAITGAGYVDVAAGGIAFARDAMPPQVDIWVDATDASTYTLDANNLVTNLVNKGAAGGRFTINGRSTATVPGAPSLVADGINGNATFQFSGAQALALDSYTNRTSPRSLHIYMAAKRTQWTLHPTGYSGGGYGKWGGAFSFARTTLAASEEAQPGVCFCSENNELNMTVDDGQGAGGSPGTSNPITGDPYLFVVHTVADAALVAYETNGTSVTSVPRGVVLGGREPLDIDLVQLGGRLMKDGAPQWYGDDDPRNRMWYGQIGELIATTQPLTHDQEAELFAYLRKKWLNKGTGSATPPAWLTGYAAAPTLGAETILTMADGTTLDHAADTVTLGGLATEGTVDWTRVWNDANADSCTLFNVNGDVALGTVNLALDPVPSQAKLIGFTGMALTTPTWHVSGGQGAGNARVSMRSDGYWISSQGTVLFVR
;
A
#
# COMPACT_ATOMS: atom_id res chain seq x y z
N GLU A 1 4.97 -11.44 -13.59
CA GLU A 1 3.81 -11.69 -12.72
C GLU A 1 4.28 -11.95 -11.29
N ASN A 2 4.91 -10.96 -10.64
CA ASN A 2 5.45 -11.10 -9.28
C ASN A 2 4.57 -10.31 -8.31
N ALA A 3 3.30 -10.72 -8.18
CA ALA A 3 2.40 -10.12 -7.21
C ALA A 3 2.64 -10.73 -5.84
N THR A 4 2.81 -9.93 -4.80
CA THR A 4 2.76 -10.41 -3.41
C THR A 4 1.35 -10.19 -2.90
N ALA A 5 0.68 -11.26 -2.45
CA ALA A 5 -0.58 -11.19 -1.74
C ALA A 5 -0.31 -11.22 -0.23
N HIS A 6 -1.13 -10.53 0.55
CA HIS A 6 -1.03 -10.52 2.01
C HIS A 6 -2.33 -11.07 2.58
N LEU A 7 -2.22 -12.06 3.45
CA LEU A 7 -3.35 -12.59 4.21
C LEU A 7 -3.05 -12.41 5.70
N ALA A 8 -3.83 -11.53 6.34
CA ALA A 8 -3.72 -11.26 7.76
C ALA A 8 -4.97 -11.78 8.47
N PHE A 9 -4.79 -12.70 9.42
CA PHE A 9 -5.87 -13.18 10.27
C PHE A 9 -6.00 -12.27 11.48
N ASN A 10 -7.14 -11.59 11.63
CA ASN A 10 -7.47 -10.90 12.86
C ASN A 10 -7.68 -11.93 13.97
N ALA A 11 -7.16 -11.65 15.16
CA ALA A 11 -7.36 -12.46 16.36
C ALA A 11 -8.83 -12.37 16.86
N GLY A 12 -9.77 -12.83 16.04
CA GLY A 12 -11.05 -13.33 16.50
C GLY A 12 -10.85 -14.82 16.74
N THR A 13 -11.24 -15.31 17.91
CA THR A 13 -11.33 -16.75 18.17
C THR A 13 -12.11 -17.39 17.03
N THR A 14 -11.42 -18.14 16.16
CA THR A 14 -12.10 -19.17 15.38
C THR A 14 -12.85 -20.00 16.41
N THR A 15 -14.15 -20.14 16.23
CA THR A 15 -14.97 -21.02 17.07
C THR A 15 -14.26 -22.37 17.13
N GLU A 16 -14.00 -22.90 18.33
CA GLU A 16 -13.37 -24.21 18.51
C GLU A 16 -13.96 -25.22 17.51
N GLY A 17 -13.12 -25.80 16.65
CA GLY A 17 -13.50 -26.88 15.74
C GLY A 17 -13.63 -26.54 14.25
N VAL A 18 -13.39 -25.30 13.79
CA VAL A 18 -13.29 -25.02 12.34
C VAL A 18 -11.81 -24.99 11.93
N ALA A 19 -11.40 -25.98 11.14
CA ALA A 19 -10.07 -25.98 10.53
C ALA A 19 -9.97 -24.85 9.49
N LEU A 20 -8.86 -24.11 9.52
CA LEU A 20 -8.57 -23.09 8.53
C LEU A 20 -7.67 -23.66 7.44
N ASP A 21 -8.18 -23.74 6.21
CA ASP A 21 -7.42 -24.18 5.05
C ASP A 21 -7.02 -22.98 4.18
N VAL A 22 -5.71 -22.77 4.04
CA VAL A 22 -5.08 -21.73 3.23
C VAL A 22 -4.38 -22.39 2.06
N ALA A 23 -4.89 -22.22 0.85
CA ALA A 23 -4.24 -22.69 -0.38
C ALA A 23 -3.57 -21.53 -1.13
N LYS A 24 -2.26 -21.61 -1.34
CA LYS A 24 -1.46 -20.64 -2.10
C LYS A 24 -1.13 -21.19 -3.49
N THR A 25 -1.77 -20.59 -4.51
CA THR A 25 -1.57 -20.89 -5.94
C THR A 25 -0.99 -19.69 -6.70
N GLY A 26 -0.52 -19.89 -7.94
CA GLY A 26 0.08 -18.85 -8.80
C GLY A 26 1.53 -18.44 -8.45
N ALA A 27 2.20 -17.69 -9.34
CA ALA A 27 3.63 -17.37 -9.24
C ALA A 27 4.03 -16.38 -8.12
N GLY A 28 3.04 -15.75 -7.46
CA GLY A 28 3.26 -14.74 -6.42
C GLY A 28 3.73 -15.28 -5.06
N THR A 29 4.07 -14.39 -4.12
CA THR A 29 4.35 -14.75 -2.72
C THR A 29 3.16 -14.40 -1.82
N LEU A 30 2.78 -15.29 -0.92
CA LEU A 30 1.81 -15.02 0.14
C LEU A 30 2.53 -14.70 1.44
N ARG A 31 2.38 -13.50 1.98
CA ARG A 31 2.85 -13.22 3.34
C ARG A 31 1.76 -13.59 4.34
N LEU A 32 2.05 -14.51 5.26
CA LEU A 32 1.15 -14.83 6.37
C LEU A 32 1.51 -13.97 7.58
N GLY A 33 0.50 -13.33 8.15
CA GLY A 33 0.61 -12.62 9.43
C GLY A 33 -0.66 -12.78 10.29
N GLY A 34 -0.54 -12.50 11.59
CA GLY A 34 -1.64 -12.68 12.55
C GLY A 34 -1.73 -14.09 13.13
N ALA A 35 -2.78 -14.39 13.90
CA ALA A 35 -2.90 -15.66 14.63
C ALA A 35 -3.87 -16.63 13.94
N ILE A 36 -3.37 -17.84 13.61
CA ILE A 36 -4.19 -19.00 13.27
C ILE A 36 -4.31 -19.85 14.54
N THR A 37 -5.44 -19.74 15.24
CA THR A 37 -5.69 -20.52 16.46
C THR A 37 -6.44 -21.81 16.11
N GLY A 38 -5.84 -22.97 16.41
CA GLY A 38 -6.42 -24.30 16.20
C GLY A 38 -5.80 -25.09 15.04
N ALA A 39 -6.47 -26.18 14.63
CA ALA A 39 -6.11 -26.97 13.46
C ALA A 39 -6.21 -26.12 12.18
N GLY A 40 -5.25 -26.29 11.29
CA GLY A 40 -5.24 -25.60 10.00
C GLY A 40 -4.29 -26.25 9.02
N TYR A 41 -4.49 -25.96 7.74
CA TYR A 41 -3.64 -26.43 6.66
C TYR A 41 -3.18 -25.24 5.84
N VAL A 42 -1.87 -25.11 5.63
CA VAL A 42 -1.28 -24.13 4.73
C VAL A 42 -0.64 -24.90 3.60
N ASP A 43 -1.28 -24.90 2.43
CA ASP A 43 -0.84 -25.62 1.25
C ASP A 43 -0.27 -24.65 0.19
N VAL A 44 1.04 -24.72 -0.04
CA VAL A 44 1.74 -23.89 -1.01
C VAL A 44 1.95 -24.69 -2.29
N ALA A 45 0.98 -24.61 -3.20
CA ALA A 45 0.98 -25.33 -4.47
C ALA A 45 1.82 -24.64 -5.57
N ALA A 46 2.01 -23.31 -5.50
CA ALA A 46 2.85 -22.56 -6.43
C ALA A 46 3.31 -21.21 -5.84
N GLY A 47 4.45 -20.69 -6.33
CA GLY A 47 5.00 -19.39 -5.94
C GLY A 47 5.73 -19.45 -4.60
N GLY A 48 5.42 -18.54 -3.69
CA GLY A 48 6.08 -18.46 -2.40
C GLY A 48 5.17 -18.21 -1.21
N ILE A 49 5.69 -18.47 -0.02
CA ILE A 49 5.14 -18.03 1.26
C ILE A 49 6.21 -17.28 2.05
N ALA A 50 5.82 -16.26 2.82
CA ALA A 50 6.74 -15.55 3.70
C ALA A 50 6.18 -15.38 5.11
N PHE A 51 7.04 -15.62 6.10
CA PHE A 51 6.77 -15.38 7.52
C PHE A 51 7.61 -14.18 7.95
N ALA A 52 7.01 -13.00 8.10
CA ALA A 52 7.73 -11.79 8.50
C ALA A 52 8.10 -11.81 9.99
N ARG A 53 9.15 -11.12 10.44
CA ARG A 53 9.44 -10.94 11.88
C ARG A 53 8.54 -9.88 12.49
N ASP A 54 8.66 -8.69 11.94
CA ASP A 54 8.05 -7.48 12.45
C ASP A 54 6.87 -7.09 11.57
N ALA A 55 5.87 -6.45 12.18
CA ALA A 55 4.89 -5.73 11.37
C ALA A 55 5.61 -4.56 10.72
N MET A 56 5.40 -4.37 9.43
CA MET A 56 5.76 -3.11 8.79
C MET A 56 4.50 -2.29 8.62
N PRO A 57 4.32 -1.17 9.35
CA PRO A 57 3.22 -0.28 9.05
C PRO A 57 3.38 0.29 7.63
N PRO A 58 2.28 0.62 6.94
CA PRO A 58 2.32 1.45 5.75
C PRO A 58 3.16 2.70 6.04
N GLN A 59 4.11 3.04 5.17
CA GLN A 59 4.96 4.23 5.36
C GLN A 59 4.32 5.52 4.82
N VAL A 60 3.07 5.45 4.40
CA VAL A 60 2.28 6.58 3.93
C VAL A 60 1.11 6.80 4.88
N ASP A 61 0.68 8.05 5.03
CA ASP A 61 -0.40 8.39 5.95
C ASP A 61 -1.78 8.11 5.36
N ILE A 62 -1.93 8.40 4.06
CA ILE A 62 -3.15 8.16 3.30
C ILE A 62 -2.83 7.26 2.12
N TRP A 63 -3.62 6.20 1.95
CA TRP A 63 -3.62 5.38 0.75
C TRP A 63 -5.02 4.86 0.46
N VAL A 64 -5.54 5.20 -0.71
CA VAL A 64 -6.81 4.68 -1.25
C VAL A 64 -6.57 4.16 -2.66
N ASP A 65 -7.09 2.96 -2.95
CA ASP A 65 -6.91 2.26 -4.22
C ASP A 65 -8.25 1.70 -4.69
N ALA A 66 -8.82 2.28 -5.74
CA ALA A 66 -10.12 1.87 -6.26
C ALA A 66 -10.12 0.46 -6.88
N THR A 67 -8.96 -0.13 -7.17
CA THR A 67 -8.86 -1.51 -7.66
C THR A 67 -8.95 -2.56 -6.56
N ASP A 68 -8.76 -2.14 -5.31
CA ASP A 68 -8.81 -3.04 -4.16
C ASP A 68 -10.21 -3.04 -3.56
N ALA A 69 -11.02 -4.02 -3.95
CA ALA A 69 -12.39 -4.18 -3.49
C ALA A 69 -12.52 -4.35 -1.96
N SER A 70 -11.44 -4.66 -1.24
CA SER A 70 -11.46 -4.71 0.23
C SER A 70 -11.50 -3.32 0.89
N THR A 71 -11.26 -2.27 0.11
CA THR A 71 -11.09 -0.90 0.63
C THR A 71 -12.36 -0.08 0.60
N TYR A 72 -13.45 -0.55 0.00
CA TYR A 72 -14.69 0.21 -0.06
C TYR A 72 -15.93 -0.63 0.14
N THR A 73 -17.01 0.02 0.55
CA THR A 73 -18.35 -0.57 0.62
C THR A 73 -19.27 0.17 -0.33
N LEU A 74 -20.04 -0.57 -1.12
CA LEU A 74 -21.01 -0.02 -2.05
C LEU A 74 -22.43 -0.17 -1.51
N ASP A 75 -23.30 0.78 -1.83
CA ASP A 75 -24.75 0.59 -1.72
C ASP A 75 -25.32 -0.15 -2.96
N ALA A 76 -26.64 -0.33 -2.99
CA ALA A 76 -27.34 -0.99 -4.10
C ALA A 76 -27.22 -0.27 -5.45
N ASN A 77 -26.79 1.01 -5.46
CA ASN A 77 -26.62 1.84 -6.65
C ASN A 77 -25.13 1.98 -7.06
N ASN A 78 -24.25 1.16 -6.51
CA ASN A 78 -22.79 1.25 -6.68
C ASN A 78 -22.18 2.56 -6.17
N LEU A 79 -22.82 3.22 -5.20
CA LEU A 79 -22.27 4.40 -4.54
C LEU A 79 -21.38 4.00 -3.36
N VAL A 80 -20.24 4.66 -3.24
CA VAL A 80 -19.25 4.40 -2.19
C VAL A 80 -19.74 4.97 -0.86
N THR A 81 -20.18 4.09 0.04
CA THR A 81 -20.66 4.46 1.38
C THR A 81 -19.55 4.56 2.41
N ASN A 82 -18.46 3.82 2.19
CA ASN A 82 -17.24 3.87 2.97
C ASN A 82 -16.05 3.61 2.04
N LEU A 83 -14.96 4.34 2.26
CA LEU A 83 -13.66 4.10 1.62
C LEU A 83 -12.57 4.10 2.70
N VAL A 84 -12.03 2.93 3.02
CA VAL A 84 -10.99 2.73 4.01
C VAL A 84 -9.69 3.40 3.57
N ASN A 85 -9.10 4.17 4.48
CA ASN A 85 -7.73 4.61 4.33
C ASN A 85 -6.78 3.48 4.76
N LYS A 86 -5.99 2.96 3.82
CA LYS A 86 -5.00 1.90 4.06
C LYS A 86 -3.68 2.42 4.65
N GLY A 87 -3.49 3.74 4.67
CA GLY A 87 -2.29 4.37 5.23
C GLY A 87 -2.29 4.39 6.76
N ALA A 88 -1.17 4.83 7.34
CA ALA A 88 -0.92 4.84 8.78
C ALA A 88 -1.88 5.73 9.58
N ALA A 89 -2.49 6.75 8.97
CA ALA A 89 -3.51 7.55 9.64
C ALA A 89 -4.81 6.77 9.90
N GLY A 90 -5.01 5.63 9.22
CA GLY A 90 -6.19 4.79 9.34
C GLY A 90 -7.49 5.56 9.06
N GLY A 91 -8.60 5.02 9.57
CA GLY A 91 -9.93 5.60 9.39
C GLY A 91 -10.54 5.32 8.02
N ARG A 92 -11.58 6.09 7.69
CA ARG A 92 -12.34 5.91 6.45
C ARG A 92 -12.84 7.26 5.94
N PHE A 93 -12.81 7.40 4.63
CA PHE A 93 -13.51 8.42 3.88
C PHE A 93 -15.02 8.11 3.88
N THR A 94 -15.82 9.08 4.30
CA THR A 94 -17.30 9.03 4.28
C THR A 94 -17.86 10.28 3.65
N ILE A 95 -19.15 10.32 3.32
CA ILE A 95 -19.79 11.53 2.77
C ILE A 95 -19.50 12.73 3.67
N ASN A 96 -19.00 13.84 3.10
CA ASN A 96 -18.77 15.06 3.88
C ASN A 96 -20.11 15.73 4.25
N GLY A 97 -20.64 15.38 5.42
CA GLY A 97 -21.88 15.91 5.98
C GLY A 97 -21.77 17.25 6.70
N ARG A 98 -20.64 17.97 6.60
CA ARG A 98 -20.40 19.22 7.36
C ARG A 98 -21.20 20.43 6.84
N SER A 99 -21.91 20.30 5.72
CA SER A 99 -22.81 21.35 5.20
C SER A 99 -24.16 21.34 5.90
N THR A 100 -24.62 22.51 6.36
CA THR A 100 -25.94 22.67 7.01
C THR A 100 -27.10 22.90 6.04
N ALA A 101 -26.82 23.12 4.75
CA ALA A 101 -27.83 23.48 3.75
C ALA A 101 -28.03 22.40 2.68
N THR A 102 -26.94 21.88 2.11
CA THR A 102 -26.97 20.87 1.05
C THR A 102 -25.81 19.89 1.24
N VAL A 103 -26.12 18.62 1.46
CA VAL A 103 -25.13 17.56 1.63
C VAL A 103 -24.81 16.96 0.24
N PRO A 104 -23.53 16.86 -0.16
CA PRO A 104 -23.16 16.20 -1.41
C PRO A 104 -23.41 14.69 -1.32
N GLY A 105 -23.51 14.03 -2.48
CA GLY A 105 -23.64 12.58 -2.57
C GLY A 105 -22.31 11.83 -2.40
N ALA A 106 -22.38 10.51 -2.50
CA ALA A 106 -21.23 9.63 -2.61
C ALA A 106 -20.81 9.42 -4.08
N PRO A 107 -19.51 9.27 -4.39
CA PRO A 107 -19.05 8.90 -5.72
C PRO A 107 -19.48 7.47 -6.07
N SER A 108 -19.61 7.18 -7.36
CA SER A 108 -19.90 5.82 -7.84
C SER A 108 -18.61 5.08 -8.21
N LEU A 109 -18.58 3.76 -8.02
CA LEU A 109 -17.52 2.93 -8.58
C LEU A 109 -17.72 2.72 -10.09
N VAL A 110 -16.67 2.94 -10.88
CA VAL A 110 -16.61 2.58 -12.29
C VAL A 110 -15.59 1.45 -12.45
N ALA A 111 -16.05 0.23 -12.75
CA ALA A 111 -15.19 -0.96 -12.77
C ALA A 111 -14.09 -0.91 -13.86
N ASP A 112 -14.40 -0.31 -15.02
CA ASP A 112 -13.47 -0.12 -16.14
C ASP A 112 -13.26 1.38 -16.38
N GLY A 113 -12.48 2.01 -15.49
CA GLY A 113 -12.29 3.45 -15.46
C GLY A 113 -11.05 3.91 -16.22
N ILE A 114 -9.86 3.65 -15.65
CA ILE A 114 -8.58 4.04 -16.22
C ILE A 114 -7.83 2.79 -16.63
N ASN A 115 -7.64 2.60 -17.95
CA ASN A 115 -6.88 1.48 -18.52
C ASN A 115 -7.34 0.09 -18.00
N GLY A 116 -8.65 -0.17 -17.91
CA GLY A 116 -9.15 -1.45 -17.40
C GLY A 116 -9.31 -1.52 -15.88
N ASN A 117 -8.79 -0.53 -15.14
CA ASN A 117 -8.82 -0.52 -13.68
C ASN A 117 -10.00 0.27 -13.14
N ALA A 118 -10.53 -0.20 -12.01
CA ALA A 118 -11.63 0.46 -11.32
C ALA A 118 -11.25 1.85 -10.80
N THR A 119 -12.22 2.78 -10.77
CA THR A 119 -12.05 4.16 -10.30
C THR A 119 -13.29 4.66 -9.54
N PHE A 120 -13.11 5.67 -8.71
CA PHE A 120 -14.20 6.42 -8.09
C PHE A 120 -14.57 7.63 -8.94
N GLN A 121 -15.80 7.66 -9.47
CA GLN A 121 -16.31 8.74 -10.30
C GLN A 121 -16.98 9.82 -9.45
N PHE A 122 -16.49 11.04 -9.63
CA PHE A 122 -17.07 12.29 -9.13
C PHE A 122 -17.68 13.04 -10.31
N SER A 123 -18.94 13.44 -10.17
CA SER A 123 -19.75 14.10 -11.20
C SER A 123 -20.22 15.47 -10.73
N GLY A 124 -19.41 16.16 -9.92
CA GLY A 124 -19.65 17.53 -9.48
C GLY A 124 -20.61 17.74 -8.32
N ALA A 125 -21.10 16.67 -7.71
CA ALA A 125 -22.01 16.77 -6.55
C ALA A 125 -21.63 15.78 -5.45
N GLN A 126 -20.42 15.21 -5.50
CA GLN A 126 -19.98 14.15 -4.59
C GLN A 126 -18.76 14.61 -3.80
N ALA A 127 -18.74 14.31 -2.51
CA ALA A 127 -17.59 14.61 -1.66
C ALA A 127 -17.41 13.53 -0.60
N LEU A 128 -16.18 13.05 -0.45
CA LEU A 128 -15.79 12.18 0.65
C LEU A 128 -14.79 12.89 1.55
N ALA A 129 -14.88 12.71 2.88
CA ALA A 129 -14.02 13.32 3.88
C ALA A 129 -13.39 12.28 4.81
N LEU A 130 -12.11 12.50 5.15
CA LEU A 130 -11.33 11.78 6.15
C LEU A 130 -10.90 12.74 7.26
N ASP A 131 -11.29 12.43 8.50
CA ASP A 131 -10.98 13.23 9.69
C ASP A 131 -9.87 12.61 10.58
N SER A 132 -9.41 11.38 10.27
CA SER A 132 -8.38 10.69 11.05
C SER A 132 -6.96 11.15 10.72
N TYR A 133 -6.77 11.79 9.57
CA TYR A 133 -5.49 12.34 9.16
C TYR A 133 -5.25 13.70 9.83
N THR A 134 -4.07 13.88 10.43
CA THR A 134 -3.63 15.21 10.86
C THR A 134 -2.18 15.45 10.46
N ASN A 135 -1.86 16.71 10.17
CA ASN A 135 -0.51 17.15 9.86
C ASN A 135 -0.08 18.29 10.79
N ARG A 136 -0.13 18.04 12.10
CA ARG A 136 0.13 19.07 13.13
C ARG A 136 1.54 19.03 13.70
N THR A 137 2.25 17.92 13.50
CA THR A 137 3.64 17.72 13.94
C THR A 137 4.62 18.18 12.87
N SER A 138 5.68 18.88 13.29
CA SER A 138 6.74 19.32 12.38
C SER A 138 7.56 18.12 11.85
N PRO A 139 8.02 18.12 10.59
CA PRO A 139 7.74 19.11 9.55
C PRO A 139 6.31 18.91 9.01
N ARG A 140 5.53 19.99 8.98
CA ARG A 140 4.15 20.00 8.48
C ARG A 140 4.14 19.99 6.95
N SER A 141 4.83 19.03 6.37
CA SER A 141 4.98 18.79 4.93
C SER A 141 3.91 17.82 4.44
N LEU A 142 3.63 17.87 3.14
CA LEU A 142 2.67 17.03 2.47
C LEU A 142 3.22 16.66 1.10
N HIS A 143 3.27 15.37 0.83
CA HIS A 143 3.63 14.81 -0.47
C HIS A 143 2.46 13.99 -0.96
N ILE A 144 1.99 14.25 -2.18
CA ILE A 144 0.78 13.66 -2.74
C ILE A 144 1.13 13.01 -4.08
N TYR A 145 0.65 11.80 -4.30
CA TYR A 145 0.70 11.09 -5.57
C TYR A 145 -0.71 10.62 -5.89
N MET A 146 -1.23 10.95 -7.07
CA MET A 146 -2.60 10.62 -7.44
C MET A 146 -2.67 10.16 -8.89
N ALA A 147 -3.33 9.03 -9.14
CA ALA A 147 -3.73 8.62 -10.47
C ALA A 147 -5.18 9.05 -10.71
N ALA A 148 -5.41 9.89 -11.70
CA ALA A 148 -6.71 10.47 -11.96
C ALA A 148 -6.98 10.69 -13.45
N LYS A 149 -8.25 10.93 -13.79
CA LYS A 149 -8.71 11.35 -15.12
C LYS A 149 -9.76 12.43 -14.93
N ARG A 150 -9.55 13.60 -15.55
CA ARG A 150 -10.60 14.62 -15.62
C ARG A 150 -11.63 14.19 -16.66
N THR A 151 -12.90 14.09 -16.29
CA THR A 151 -13.95 13.63 -17.22
C THR A 151 -14.71 14.78 -17.86
N GLN A 152 -14.82 15.92 -17.18
CA GLN A 152 -15.50 17.08 -17.70
C GLN A 152 -14.89 18.37 -17.16
N TRP A 153 -14.90 19.40 -17.99
CA TRP A 153 -14.68 20.78 -17.59
C TRP A 153 -15.50 21.66 -18.54
N THR A 154 -16.39 22.49 -18.01
CA THR A 154 -17.22 23.37 -18.84
C THR A 154 -17.51 24.68 -18.11
N LEU A 155 -17.63 25.79 -18.85
CA LEU A 155 -18.11 27.04 -18.28
C LEU A 155 -19.62 26.96 -18.03
N HIS A 156 -20.09 27.58 -16.94
CA HIS A 156 -21.53 27.69 -16.68
C HIS A 156 -22.23 28.47 -17.82
N PRO A 157 -23.34 27.97 -18.40
CA PRO A 157 -23.94 28.53 -19.62
C PRO A 157 -24.56 29.92 -19.45
N THR A 158 -24.93 30.33 -18.23
CA THR A 158 -25.59 31.63 -17.97
C THR A 158 -24.63 32.82 -17.79
N GLY A 159 -23.42 32.77 -18.36
CA GLY A 159 -22.56 33.95 -18.51
C GLY A 159 -21.93 34.50 -17.23
N TYR A 160 -21.93 33.74 -16.14
CA TYR A 160 -21.20 34.13 -14.94
C TYR A 160 -19.71 33.76 -15.07
N SER A 161 -18.87 34.72 -14.69
CA SER A 161 -17.54 34.53 -14.12
C SER A 161 -17.60 33.79 -12.75
N GLY A 162 -18.53 32.85 -12.60
CA GLY A 162 -18.78 32.01 -11.43
C GLY A 162 -18.62 30.55 -11.86
N GLY A 163 -17.74 29.80 -11.22
CA GLY A 163 -17.39 28.43 -11.58
C GLY A 163 -18.56 27.47 -11.40
N GLY A 164 -18.73 26.58 -12.36
CA GLY A 164 -19.66 25.46 -12.30
C GLY A 164 -19.13 24.40 -13.27
N TYR A 165 -19.55 23.14 -13.12
CA TYR A 165 -19.11 22.01 -13.95
C TYR A 165 -17.58 21.77 -13.98
N GLY A 166 -16.93 21.78 -12.81
CA GLY A 166 -15.51 21.43 -12.63
C GLY A 166 -14.57 22.63 -12.59
N LYS A 167 -15.02 23.80 -13.04
CA LYS A 167 -14.25 25.05 -12.96
C LYS A 167 -14.00 25.47 -11.52
N TRP A 168 -12.72 25.75 -11.21
CA TRP A 168 -12.18 26.07 -9.89
C TRP A 168 -12.37 25.00 -8.82
N GLY A 169 -12.91 23.82 -9.19
CA GLY A 169 -12.88 22.63 -8.34
C GLY A 169 -11.57 21.86 -8.55
N GLY A 170 -11.36 20.83 -7.74
CA GLY A 170 -10.23 19.92 -7.86
C GLY A 170 -10.47 18.61 -7.12
N ALA A 171 -9.69 17.59 -7.46
CA ALA A 171 -9.87 16.23 -6.97
C ALA A 171 -9.74 16.09 -5.45
N PHE A 172 -8.94 16.95 -4.80
CA PHE A 172 -8.71 16.90 -3.37
C PHE A 172 -8.53 18.29 -2.74
N SER A 173 -8.77 18.33 -1.42
CA SER A 173 -8.44 19.43 -0.53
C SER A 173 -7.94 18.88 0.81
N PHE A 174 -6.88 19.48 1.35
CA PHE A 174 -6.34 19.23 2.69
C PHE A 174 -6.44 20.53 3.48
N ALA A 175 -7.27 20.56 4.51
CA ALA A 175 -7.51 21.75 5.30
C ALA A 175 -7.84 21.41 6.76
N ARG A 176 -8.23 22.44 7.50
CA ARG A 176 -8.75 22.32 8.86
C ARG A 176 -10.28 22.29 8.89
N THR A 177 -10.83 21.60 9.87
CA THR A 177 -12.27 21.58 10.16
C THR A 177 -12.79 22.94 10.63
N THR A 178 -11.92 23.86 11.05
CA THR A 178 -12.27 25.16 11.62
C THR A 178 -12.02 26.33 10.66
N LEU A 179 -12.12 26.11 9.35
CA LEU A 179 -11.95 27.19 8.36
C LEU A 179 -12.92 28.35 8.63
N ALA A 180 -12.41 29.59 8.66
CA ALA A 180 -13.25 30.77 8.85
C ALA A 180 -13.99 31.20 7.57
N ALA A 181 -13.52 30.76 6.40
CA ALA A 181 -14.03 31.10 5.07
C ALA A 181 -13.69 29.99 4.05
N SER A 182 -13.86 30.28 2.75
CA SER A 182 -13.32 29.48 1.65
C SER A 182 -11.84 29.18 1.87
N GLU A 183 -11.39 27.95 1.60
CA GLU A 183 -9.99 27.56 1.82
C GLU A 183 -8.98 28.41 1.02
N GLU A 184 -9.37 28.98 -0.14
CA GLU A 184 -8.49 29.88 -0.92
C GLU A 184 -8.11 31.17 -0.21
N ALA A 185 -8.82 31.51 0.86
CA ALA A 185 -8.59 32.72 1.65
C ALA A 185 -7.96 32.41 3.01
N GLN A 186 -7.52 31.17 3.24
CA GLN A 186 -7.08 30.71 4.56
C GLN A 186 -5.71 30.00 4.45
N PRO A 187 -4.69 30.48 5.17
CA PRO A 187 -3.39 29.82 5.15
C PRO A 187 -3.42 28.45 5.84
N GLY A 188 -2.36 27.67 5.59
CA GLY A 188 -2.14 26.36 6.19
C GLY A 188 -2.92 25.22 5.51
N VAL A 189 -3.44 25.46 4.30
CA VAL A 189 -4.17 24.46 3.51
C VAL A 189 -3.35 23.97 2.31
N CYS A 190 -3.80 22.91 1.65
CA CYS A 190 -3.27 22.45 0.37
C CYS A 190 -4.40 21.84 -0.45
N PHE A 191 -4.80 22.49 -1.53
CA PHE A 191 -5.85 21.98 -2.40
C PHE A 191 -5.44 22.11 -3.87
N CYS A 192 -6.03 21.27 -4.71
CA CYS A 192 -5.93 21.48 -6.16
C CYS A 192 -7.15 22.22 -6.68
N SER A 193 -6.95 23.05 -7.71
CA SER A 193 -8.04 23.72 -8.40
C SER A 193 -7.76 23.90 -9.89
N GLU A 194 -8.80 23.86 -10.72
CA GLU A 194 -8.68 24.04 -12.16
C GLU A 194 -9.12 25.44 -12.62
N ASN A 195 -8.23 26.21 -13.26
CA ASN A 195 -8.52 27.59 -13.67
C ASN A 195 -9.27 27.67 -15.03
N ASN A 196 -9.42 28.90 -15.56
CA ASN A 196 -10.08 29.18 -16.85
C ASN A 196 -9.41 28.54 -18.09
N GLU A 197 -8.14 28.17 -17.99
CA GLU A 197 -7.32 27.66 -19.09
C GLU A 197 -7.11 26.15 -18.98
N LEU A 198 -7.89 25.46 -18.13
CA LEU A 198 -7.70 24.05 -17.77
C LEU A 198 -6.37 23.79 -17.02
N ASN A 199 -5.71 24.85 -16.55
CA ASN A 199 -4.51 24.70 -15.72
C ASN A 199 -4.96 24.20 -14.36
N MET A 200 -4.54 23.00 -14.02
CA MET A 200 -4.62 22.53 -12.66
C MET A 200 -3.52 23.21 -11.86
N THR A 201 -3.88 23.75 -10.71
CA THR A 201 -3.02 24.52 -9.81
C THR A 201 -3.06 23.88 -8.43
N VAL A 202 -1.97 24.02 -7.68
CA VAL A 202 -1.93 23.74 -6.25
C VAL A 202 -1.84 25.08 -5.53
N ASP A 203 -2.73 25.27 -4.56
CA ASP A 203 -2.84 26.51 -3.80
C ASP A 203 -2.85 26.19 -2.30
N ASP A 204 -2.37 27.15 -1.51
CA ASP A 204 -2.20 27.07 -0.06
C ASP A 204 -3.01 28.12 0.71
N GLY A 205 -3.91 28.82 0.01
CA GLY A 205 -4.87 29.76 0.56
C GLY A 205 -4.33 31.17 0.83
N GLN A 206 -3.16 31.52 0.27
CA GLN A 206 -2.59 32.88 0.32
C GLN A 206 -2.54 33.62 -1.03
N GLY A 207 -3.16 33.07 -2.08
CA GLY A 207 -3.40 33.77 -3.35
C GLY A 207 -2.41 33.43 -4.47
N ALA A 208 -2.96 33.41 -5.70
CA ALA A 208 -2.33 33.01 -6.96
C ALA A 208 -1.43 31.76 -6.85
N GLY A 209 -2.05 30.60 -6.58
CA GLY A 209 -1.42 29.31 -6.79
C GLY A 209 -0.70 29.24 -8.13
N GLY A 210 0.53 28.72 -8.14
CA GLY A 210 1.29 28.61 -9.36
C GLY A 210 0.80 27.45 -10.23
N SER A 211 0.80 27.68 -11.53
CA SER A 211 0.69 26.60 -12.53
C SER A 211 2.09 25.99 -12.72
N PRO A 212 2.25 24.66 -12.73
CA PRO A 212 3.55 24.01 -12.91
C PRO A 212 4.20 24.21 -14.28
N GLY A 213 3.64 25.02 -15.18
CA GLY A 213 4.27 25.42 -16.45
C GLY A 213 4.46 24.31 -17.49
N THR A 214 4.10 23.07 -17.17
CA THR A 214 4.21 21.90 -18.06
C THR A 214 2.82 21.40 -18.46
N SER A 215 2.65 21.09 -19.74
CA SER A 215 1.48 20.46 -20.39
C SER A 215 0.39 19.95 -19.44
N ASN A 216 -0.69 20.71 -19.28
CA ASN A 216 -1.83 20.32 -18.47
C ASN A 216 -2.43 18.99 -18.96
N PRO A 217 -2.99 18.18 -18.05
CA PRO A 217 -3.72 16.99 -18.46
C PRO A 217 -4.88 17.37 -19.38
N ILE A 218 -5.11 16.54 -20.40
CA ILE A 218 -6.22 16.67 -21.35
C ILE A 218 -7.47 16.04 -20.73
N THR A 219 -8.65 16.63 -20.96
CA THR A 219 -9.91 16.03 -20.52
C THR A 219 -10.11 14.68 -21.20
N GLY A 220 -10.39 13.64 -20.42
CA GLY A 220 -10.55 12.26 -20.89
C GLY A 220 -9.27 11.42 -20.78
N ASP A 221 -8.09 12.06 -20.69
CA ASP A 221 -6.83 11.32 -20.57
C ASP A 221 -6.47 11.05 -19.11
N PRO A 222 -5.93 9.85 -18.81
CA PRO A 222 -5.40 9.56 -17.49
C PRO A 222 -4.07 10.29 -17.27
N TYR A 223 -3.82 10.66 -16.02
CA TYR A 223 -2.58 11.30 -15.61
C TYR A 223 -2.19 10.88 -14.19
N LEU A 224 -0.87 10.91 -13.93
CA LEU A 224 -0.33 10.96 -12.58
C LEU A 224 -0.11 12.41 -12.19
N PHE A 225 -0.52 12.75 -10.98
CA PHE A 225 -0.33 14.03 -10.37
C PHE A 225 0.55 13.88 -9.15
N VAL A 226 1.54 14.78 -9.01
CA VAL A 226 2.50 14.73 -7.91
C VAL A 226 2.65 16.12 -7.30
N VAL A 227 2.66 16.16 -5.97
CA VAL A 227 2.95 17.36 -5.18
C VAL A 227 3.98 17.02 -4.12
N HIS A 228 4.96 17.89 -3.94
CA HIS A 228 5.75 17.95 -2.72
C HIS A 228 5.71 19.35 -2.17
N THR A 229 5.25 19.50 -0.95
CA THR A 229 5.40 20.77 -0.26
C THR A 229 6.74 20.79 0.47
N VAL A 230 7.55 21.78 0.13
CA VAL A 230 8.79 22.13 0.86
C VAL A 230 8.57 23.45 1.60
N ALA A 231 9.51 23.84 2.46
CA ALA A 231 9.33 24.97 3.40
C ALA A 231 8.74 26.24 2.75
N ASP A 232 9.23 26.65 1.57
CA ASP A 232 8.81 27.88 0.89
C ASP A 232 8.27 27.66 -0.54
N ALA A 233 7.89 26.41 -0.89
CA ALA A 233 7.47 26.08 -2.25
C ALA A 233 6.62 24.82 -2.33
N ALA A 234 5.90 24.67 -3.44
CA ALA A 234 5.37 23.39 -3.88
C ALA A 234 6.05 22.97 -5.18
N LEU A 235 6.54 21.74 -5.22
CA LEU A 235 6.98 21.07 -6.42
C LEU A 235 5.78 20.32 -6.96
N VAL A 236 5.40 20.57 -8.21
CA VAL A 236 4.20 19.97 -8.81
C VAL A 236 4.55 19.42 -10.17
N ALA A 237 4.06 18.23 -10.48
CA ALA A 237 4.23 17.61 -11.80
C ALA A 237 2.96 16.91 -12.27
N TYR A 238 2.81 16.87 -13.59
CA TYR A 238 1.86 16.02 -14.29
C TYR A 238 2.59 15.04 -15.18
N GLU A 239 2.15 13.79 -15.13
CA GLU A 239 2.59 12.78 -16.07
C GLU A 239 1.39 12.22 -16.82
N THR A 240 1.36 12.42 -18.13
CA THR A 240 0.32 11.94 -19.04
C THR A 240 0.82 10.75 -19.85
N ASN A 241 0.01 10.21 -20.77
CA ASN A 241 0.47 9.18 -21.72
C ASN A 241 1.61 9.67 -22.63
N GLY A 242 1.64 10.96 -22.96
CA GLY A 242 2.66 11.55 -23.85
C GLY A 242 3.94 12.01 -23.14
N THR A 243 4.03 11.88 -21.81
CA THR A 243 5.13 12.41 -21.01
C THR A 243 5.65 11.39 -19.99
N SER A 244 6.91 11.58 -19.57
CA SER A 244 7.54 10.80 -18.51
C SER A 244 8.23 11.76 -17.54
N VAL A 245 7.75 11.86 -16.31
CA VAL A 245 8.31 12.75 -15.27
C VAL A 245 9.38 11.98 -14.52
N THR A 246 10.63 12.09 -14.95
CA THR A 246 11.76 11.43 -14.25
C THR A 246 12.13 12.09 -12.93
N SER A 247 11.70 13.33 -12.72
CA SER A 247 11.85 14.11 -11.48
C SER A 247 10.77 15.18 -11.43
N VAL A 248 10.21 15.48 -10.25
CA VAL A 248 9.24 16.58 -10.09
C VAL A 248 9.98 17.92 -10.28
N PRO A 249 9.73 18.66 -11.37
CA PRO A 249 10.41 19.94 -11.59
C PRO A 249 10.06 20.94 -10.48
N ARG A 250 11.00 21.86 -10.18
CA ARG A 250 10.73 23.00 -9.29
C ARG A 250 9.69 23.91 -9.95
N GLY A 251 8.42 23.66 -9.63
CA GLY A 251 7.30 24.22 -10.37
C GLY A 251 6.75 25.53 -9.83
N VAL A 252 6.73 25.76 -8.51
CA VAL A 252 6.07 26.96 -7.96
C VAL A 252 6.75 27.43 -6.67
N VAL A 253 7.23 28.68 -6.66
CA VAL A 253 7.56 29.37 -5.41
C VAL A 253 6.24 29.87 -4.80
N LEU A 254 5.79 29.20 -3.74
CA LEU A 254 4.67 29.62 -2.90
C LEU A 254 5.29 30.44 -1.75
N GLY A 255 5.63 31.70 -2.00
CA GLY A 255 6.30 32.52 -0.99
C GLY A 255 5.46 32.69 0.28
N GLY A 256 6.09 32.66 1.47
CA GLY A 256 5.47 33.10 2.72
C GLY A 256 4.55 32.10 3.44
N ARG A 257 4.70 30.80 3.16
CA ARG A 257 3.81 29.76 3.66
C ARG A 257 3.76 29.68 5.20
N GLU A 258 2.58 29.84 5.79
CA GLU A 258 2.35 29.32 7.14
C GLU A 258 2.43 27.79 7.09
N PRO A 259 3.07 27.12 8.07
CA PRO A 259 3.10 25.66 8.13
C PRO A 259 1.70 25.06 7.98
N LEU A 260 1.57 23.98 7.20
CA LEU A 260 0.28 23.31 7.02
C LEU A 260 -0.37 22.97 8.37
N ASP A 261 -1.69 23.13 8.46
CA ASP A 261 -2.47 22.74 9.62
C ASP A 261 -3.73 22.03 9.12
N ILE A 262 -3.61 20.71 9.03
CA ILE A 262 -4.61 19.85 8.41
C ILE A 262 -5.14 18.89 9.46
N ASP A 263 -6.47 18.78 9.53
CA ASP A 263 -7.20 17.71 10.24
C ASP A 263 -8.44 17.22 9.45
N LEU A 264 -8.52 17.60 8.17
CA LEU A 264 -9.58 17.21 7.25
C LEU A 264 -9.01 17.05 5.84
N VAL A 265 -9.29 15.92 5.23
CA VAL A 265 -9.00 15.67 3.81
C VAL A 265 -10.29 15.40 3.08
N GLN A 266 -10.56 16.14 2.01
CA GLN A 266 -11.71 15.95 1.15
C GLN A 266 -11.27 15.45 -0.23
N LEU A 267 -12.03 14.50 -0.78
CA LEU A 267 -12.01 14.11 -2.19
C LEU A 267 -13.27 14.63 -2.89
N GLY A 268 -13.14 15.03 -4.15
CA GLY A 268 -14.28 15.40 -5.00
C GLY A 268 -14.63 16.88 -5.05
N GLY A 269 -13.86 17.74 -4.37
CA GLY A 269 -14.07 19.18 -4.45
C GLY A 269 -13.30 19.96 -3.40
N ARG A 270 -13.54 21.27 -3.41
CA ARG A 270 -12.96 22.23 -2.47
C ARG A 270 -13.74 22.38 -1.17
N LEU A 271 -13.07 22.92 -0.17
CA LEU A 271 -13.60 23.18 1.16
C LEU A 271 -13.90 24.67 1.39
N MET A 272 -14.95 24.91 2.17
CA MET A 272 -15.33 26.23 2.66
C MET A 272 -15.41 26.25 4.19
N LYS A 273 -16.03 27.30 4.73
CA LYS A 273 -16.18 27.53 6.16
C LYS A 273 -16.59 26.25 6.90
N ASP A 274 -15.98 26.02 8.06
CA ASP A 274 -16.23 24.87 8.94
C ASP A 274 -15.91 23.50 8.29
N GLY A 275 -15.06 23.49 7.25
CA GLY A 275 -14.69 22.28 6.52
C GLY A 275 -15.85 21.71 5.70
N ALA A 276 -16.86 22.53 5.39
CA ALA A 276 -17.97 22.11 4.54
C ALA A 276 -17.51 21.97 3.07
N PRO A 277 -18.08 21.03 2.30
CA PRO A 277 -17.87 20.98 0.86
C PRO A 277 -18.41 22.26 0.22
N GLN A 278 -17.70 22.83 -0.75
CA GLN A 278 -18.15 24.00 -1.49
C GLN A 278 -19.18 23.62 -2.57
N TRP A 279 -20.32 23.11 -2.08
CA TRP A 279 -21.48 22.63 -2.82
C TRP A 279 -22.74 23.34 -2.34
N TYR A 280 -23.43 24.01 -3.26
CA TYR A 280 -24.63 24.82 -3.00
C TYR A 280 -25.91 24.22 -3.60
N GLY A 281 -25.80 23.08 -4.29
CA GLY A 281 -26.90 22.46 -5.03
C GLY A 281 -26.68 22.53 -6.53
N ASP A 282 -27.58 21.88 -7.27
CA ASP A 282 -27.47 21.75 -8.72
C ASP A 282 -27.45 23.13 -9.41
N ASP A 283 -26.64 23.22 -10.47
CA ASP A 283 -26.51 24.41 -11.32
C ASP A 283 -26.12 25.72 -10.61
N ASP A 284 -25.54 25.65 -9.40
CA ASP A 284 -25.03 26.83 -8.71
C ASP A 284 -23.62 27.24 -9.21
N PRO A 285 -23.41 28.47 -9.68
CA PRO A 285 -22.12 28.97 -10.17
C PRO A 285 -21.09 29.26 -9.07
N ARG A 286 -21.39 28.92 -7.81
CA ARG A 286 -20.45 28.97 -6.68
C ARG A 286 -19.89 27.59 -6.34
N ASN A 287 -20.37 26.54 -6.98
CA ASN A 287 -19.87 25.18 -6.79
C ASN A 287 -18.39 25.07 -7.18
N ARG A 288 -17.60 24.41 -6.33
CA ARG A 288 -16.18 24.10 -6.58
C ARG A 288 -15.91 22.61 -6.42
N MET A 289 -16.84 21.83 -6.97
CA MET A 289 -16.81 20.37 -6.99
C MET A 289 -16.16 19.87 -8.27
N TRP A 290 -15.58 18.67 -8.22
CA TRP A 290 -14.76 18.11 -9.28
C TRP A 290 -15.50 17.11 -10.16
N TYR A 291 -15.09 17.04 -11.42
CA TYR A 291 -15.61 16.13 -12.44
C TYR A 291 -14.48 15.25 -12.95
N GLY A 292 -14.39 14.05 -12.41
CA GLY A 292 -13.31 13.15 -12.76
C GLY A 292 -13.40 11.80 -12.08
N GLN A 293 -12.39 11.00 -12.36
CA GLN A 293 -12.20 9.67 -11.80
C GLN A 293 -10.89 9.67 -11.00
N ILE A 294 -10.95 9.22 -9.75
CA ILE A 294 -9.76 8.93 -8.93
C ILE A 294 -9.54 7.41 -8.97
N GLY A 295 -8.38 6.99 -9.45
CA GLY A 295 -7.95 5.60 -9.37
C GLY A 295 -7.26 5.30 -8.05
N GLU A 296 -6.27 6.10 -7.71
CA GLU A 296 -5.45 5.92 -6.51
C GLU A 296 -4.97 7.25 -5.98
N LEU A 297 -4.96 7.41 -4.66
CA LEU A 297 -4.40 8.56 -3.96
C LEU A 297 -3.51 8.06 -2.83
N ILE A 298 -2.29 8.58 -2.79
CA ILE A 298 -1.28 8.32 -1.78
C ILE A 298 -0.81 9.67 -1.24
N ALA A 299 -0.77 9.83 0.08
CA ALA A 299 -0.21 11.00 0.71
C ALA A 299 0.65 10.65 1.92
N THR A 300 1.75 11.39 2.10
CA THR A 300 2.68 11.23 3.23
C THR A 300 3.17 12.58 3.73
N THR A 301 3.36 12.69 5.03
CA THR A 301 3.99 13.83 5.71
C THR A 301 5.50 13.78 5.60
N GLN A 302 6.09 12.58 5.58
CA GLN A 302 7.52 12.38 5.39
C GLN A 302 7.84 12.21 3.91
N PRO A 303 8.88 12.87 3.38
CA PRO A 303 9.31 12.64 2.01
C PRO A 303 9.74 11.18 1.84
N LEU A 304 9.32 10.55 0.73
CA LEU A 304 9.84 9.25 0.34
C LEU A 304 11.34 9.36 0.03
N THR A 305 12.08 8.27 0.25
CA THR A 305 13.45 8.20 -0.28
C THR A 305 13.41 8.18 -1.81
N HIS A 306 14.54 8.50 -2.45
CA HIS A 306 14.63 8.48 -3.91
C HIS A 306 14.23 7.13 -4.51
N ASP A 307 14.67 6.03 -3.89
CA ASP A 307 14.37 4.67 -4.36
C ASP A 307 12.90 4.32 -4.18
N GLN A 308 12.28 4.70 -3.05
CA GLN A 308 10.86 4.51 -2.81
C GLN A 308 10.02 5.30 -3.80
N GLU A 309 10.35 6.55 -4.06
CA GLU A 309 9.65 7.36 -5.04
C GLU A 309 9.80 6.81 -6.47
N ALA A 310 11.00 6.37 -6.85
CA ALA A 310 11.22 5.72 -8.14
C ALA A 310 10.39 4.43 -8.29
N GLU A 311 10.34 3.61 -7.25
CA GLU A 311 9.54 2.39 -7.20
C GLU A 311 8.04 2.71 -7.27
N LEU A 312 7.57 3.73 -6.53
CA LEU A 312 6.19 4.20 -6.56
C LEU A 312 5.80 4.68 -7.96
N PHE A 313 6.66 5.45 -8.61
CA PHE A 313 6.41 5.88 -9.98
C PHE A 313 6.36 4.70 -10.95
N ALA A 314 7.29 3.75 -10.85
CA ALA A 314 7.26 2.56 -11.69
C ALA A 314 5.94 1.78 -11.52
N TYR A 315 5.46 1.67 -10.27
CA TYR A 315 4.19 1.07 -9.94
C TYR A 315 2.98 1.81 -10.55
N LEU A 316 2.81 3.10 -10.22
CA LEU A 316 1.67 3.89 -10.67
C LEU A 316 1.63 4.03 -12.19
N ARG A 317 2.79 4.14 -12.85
CA ARG A 317 2.90 4.15 -14.32
C ARG A 317 2.43 2.86 -14.93
N LYS A 318 2.89 1.72 -14.39
CA LYS A 318 2.51 0.42 -14.92
C LYS A 318 1.03 0.19 -14.74
N LYS A 319 0.51 0.45 -13.53
CA LYS A 319 -0.88 0.20 -13.17
C LYS A 319 -1.84 1.13 -13.90
N TRP A 320 -1.64 2.44 -13.80
CA TRP A 320 -2.63 3.42 -14.23
C TRP A 320 -2.40 4.00 -15.61
N LEU A 321 -1.17 4.02 -16.12
CA LEU A 321 -0.85 4.58 -17.44
C LEU A 321 -0.41 3.50 -18.46
N ASN A 322 -0.43 2.22 -18.06
CA ASN A 322 0.04 1.07 -18.85
C ASN A 322 1.42 1.32 -19.50
N LYS A 323 2.34 1.91 -18.76
CA LYS A 323 3.68 2.26 -19.27
C LYS A 323 4.81 1.87 -18.34
N GLY A 324 6.00 1.79 -18.91
CA GLY A 324 7.21 1.37 -18.21
C GLY A 324 7.24 -0.14 -17.94
N THR A 325 8.37 -0.59 -17.40
CA THR A 325 8.65 -1.99 -17.05
C THR A 325 8.39 -2.31 -15.57
N GLY A 326 7.82 -1.36 -14.81
CA GLY A 326 7.47 -1.54 -13.41
C GLY A 326 6.43 -2.63 -13.16
N SER A 327 6.18 -2.92 -11.88
CA SER A 327 5.13 -3.87 -11.45
C SER A 327 3.78 -3.16 -11.36
N ALA A 328 2.67 -3.84 -11.69
CA ALA A 328 1.32 -3.34 -11.38
C ALA A 328 0.89 -3.68 -9.93
N THR A 329 1.79 -4.28 -9.14
CA THR A 329 1.58 -4.60 -7.74
C THR A 329 2.20 -3.51 -6.86
N PRO A 330 1.49 -2.99 -5.85
CA PRO A 330 2.02 -1.95 -4.98
C PRO A 330 3.26 -2.42 -4.21
N PRO A 331 4.24 -1.53 -3.95
CA PRO A 331 5.42 -1.85 -3.15
C PRO A 331 5.08 -2.25 -1.72
N ALA A 332 5.90 -3.10 -1.10
CA ALA A 332 5.65 -3.56 0.26
C ALA A 332 5.62 -2.41 1.28
N TRP A 333 6.50 -1.41 1.13
CA TRP A 333 6.54 -0.22 2.01
C TRP A 333 5.29 0.65 1.92
N LEU A 334 4.57 0.58 0.79
CA LEU A 334 3.27 1.22 0.62
C LEU A 334 2.17 0.43 1.32
N THR A 335 2.17 -0.90 1.16
CA THR A 335 1.08 -1.73 1.70
C THR A 335 1.14 -1.94 3.19
N GLY A 336 2.35 -1.90 3.76
CA GLY A 336 2.60 -2.47 5.07
C GLY A 336 2.29 -3.98 5.11
N TYR A 337 2.58 -4.61 6.23
CA TYR A 337 2.22 -6.00 6.53
C TYR A 337 2.18 -6.22 8.05
N ALA A 338 1.35 -7.18 8.47
CA ALA A 338 1.24 -7.58 9.86
C ALA A 338 2.50 -8.30 10.37
N ALA A 339 2.63 -8.40 11.70
CA ALA A 339 3.72 -9.11 12.37
C ALA A 339 3.72 -10.61 12.06
N ALA A 340 4.76 -11.31 12.54
CA ALA A 340 4.94 -12.74 12.39
C ALA A 340 3.65 -13.55 12.61
N PRO A 341 3.40 -14.57 11.78
CA PRO A 341 2.24 -15.43 11.99
C PRO A 341 2.42 -16.22 13.28
N THR A 342 1.37 -16.28 14.10
CA THR A 342 1.26 -17.26 15.18
C THR A 342 0.42 -18.41 14.65
N LEU A 343 1.07 -19.50 14.23
CA LEU A 343 0.38 -20.71 13.77
C LEU A 343 0.07 -21.62 14.96
N GLY A 344 -1.09 -22.27 14.92
CA GLY A 344 -1.50 -23.22 15.93
C GLY A 344 -0.60 -24.45 15.93
N ALA A 345 -0.39 -25.04 17.10
CA ALA A 345 0.41 -26.26 17.30
C ALA A 345 -0.06 -27.47 16.47
N GLU A 346 -1.25 -27.39 15.88
CA GLU A 346 -1.89 -28.41 15.03
C GLU A 346 -1.85 -28.05 13.54
N THR A 347 -1.29 -26.90 13.17
CA THR A 347 -1.26 -26.43 11.77
C THR A 347 -0.25 -27.20 10.92
N ILE A 348 -0.65 -27.72 9.78
CA ILE A 348 0.22 -28.44 8.85
C ILE A 348 0.63 -27.51 7.71
N LEU A 349 1.94 -27.41 7.42
CA LEU A 349 2.48 -26.71 6.26
C LEU A 349 2.91 -27.72 5.19
N THR A 350 2.34 -27.61 3.99
CA THR A 350 2.75 -28.36 2.80
C THR A 350 3.28 -27.43 1.72
N MET A 351 4.36 -27.82 1.04
CA MET A 351 4.96 -27.04 -0.04
C MET A 351 5.26 -27.93 -1.25
N ALA A 352 4.75 -27.57 -2.43
CA ALA A 352 4.99 -28.28 -3.68
C ALA A 352 6.39 -28.00 -4.26
N ASP A 353 6.79 -28.80 -5.26
CA ASP A 353 8.04 -28.61 -6.01
C ASP A 353 8.12 -27.22 -6.66
N GLY A 354 9.30 -26.59 -6.61
CA GLY A 354 9.58 -25.26 -7.16
C GLY A 354 9.02 -24.10 -6.34
N THR A 355 8.54 -24.33 -5.11
CA THR A 355 8.01 -23.27 -4.25
C THR A 355 9.06 -22.68 -3.32
N THR A 356 8.78 -21.48 -2.82
CA THR A 356 9.73 -20.69 -2.00
C THR A 356 9.16 -20.36 -0.62
N LEU A 357 10.03 -20.34 0.39
CA LEU A 357 9.74 -19.88 1.75
C LEU A 357 10.74 -18.78 2.12
N ASP A 358 10.23 -17.59 2.46
CA ASP A 358 11.01 -16.52 3.07
C ASP A 358 10.68 -16.45 4.57
N HIS A 359 11.57 -16.96 5.41
CA HIS A 359 11.37 -17.07 6.84
C HIS A 359 12.11 -15.93 7.55
N ALA A 360 11.47 -14.82 7.84
CA ALA A 360 12.01 -13.75 8.69
C ALA A 360 11.48 -13.83 10.16
N ALA A 361 10.39 -14.55 10.41
CA ALA A 361 9.75 -14.72 11.73
C ALA A 361 10.66 -15.31 12.82
N ASP A 362 10.28 -15.16 14.09
CA ASP A 362 10.80 -16.04 15.14
C ASP A 362 10.36 -17.50 14.88
N THR A 363 10.85 -18.47 15.65
CA THR A 363 10.54 -19.89 15.43
C THR A 363 9.04 -20.15 15.36
N VAL A 364 8.58 -20.75 14.26
CA VAL A 364 7.18 -21.09 14.02
C VAL A 364 6.88 -22.50 14.53
N THR A 365 5.78 -22.67 15.29
CA THR A 365 5.32 -23.99 15.73
C THR A 365 4.29 -24.54 14.75
N LEU A 366 4.44 -25.80 14.36
CA LEU A 366 3.57 -26.52 13.42
C LEU A 366 3.12 -27.87 14.00
N GLY A 367 1.99 -28.39 13.55
CA GLY A 367 1.57 -29.77 13.75
C GLY A 367 2.22 -30.76 12.77
N GLY A 368 2.60 -30.30 11.58
CA GLY A 368 3.30 -31.12 10.59
C GLY A 368 3.96 -30.26 9.51
N LEU A 369 5.01 -30.78 8.89
CA LEU A 369 5.74 -30.10 7.82
C LEU A 369 6.06 -31.07 6.68
N ALA A 370 5.57 -30.79 5.48
CA ALA A 370 5.87 -31.58 4.30
C ALA A 370 6.32 -30.71 3.12
N THR A 371 7.31 -31.18 2.37
CA THR A 371 7.73 -30.57 1.10
C THR A 371 7.88 -31.62 0.01
N GLU A 372 7.47 -31.29 -1.20
CA GLU A 372 7.61 -32.11 -2.40
C GLU A 372 8.72 -31.54 -3.29
N GLY A 373 9.44 -32.43 -3.99
CA GLY A 373 10.48 -32.02 -4.94
C GLY A 373 11.54 -31.12 -4.31
N THR A 374 11.89 -30.03 -4.99
CA THR A 374 12.85 -29.02 -4.58
C THR A 374 12.14 -27.76 -4.12
N VAL A 375 12.43 -27.30 -2.91
CA VAL A 375 11.94 -26.03 -2.38
C VAL A 375 13.10 -25.12 -1.99
N ASP A 376 12.91 -23.81 -2.18
CA ASP A 376 13.91 -22.81 -1.82
C ASP A 376 13.50 -22.09 -0.53
N TRP A 377 14.33 -22.18 0.50
CA TRP A 377 14.13 -21.54 1.78
C TRP A 377 15.16 -20.45 1.99
N THR A 378 14.70 -19.24 2.31
CA THR A 378 15.55 -18.10 2.63
C THR A 378 15.31 -17.69 4.07
N ARG A 379 16.40 -17.40 4.79
CA ARG A 379 16.37 -16.92 6.16
C ARG A 379 17.50 -15.88 6.33
N VAL A 380 17.12 -14.64 6.60
CA VAL A 380 18.04 -13.52 6.87
C VAL A 380 17.77 -12.97 8.27
N TRP A 381 18.82 -12.77 9.07
CA TRP A 381 18.69 -12.21 10.41
C TRP A 381 19.93 -11.41 10.83
N ASN A 382 19.78 -10.59 11.87
CA ASN A 382 20.73 -9.52 12.18
C ASN A 382 21.93 -9.97 13.04
N ASP A 383 21.92 -11.16 13.63
CA ASP A 383 22.94 -11.63 14.58
C ASP A 383 23.28 -13.11 14.43
N ALA A 384 24.56 -13.51 14.35
CA ALA A 384 24.96 -14.92 14.16
C ALA A 384 24.68 -15.85 15.37
N ASN A 385 23.69 -15.54 16.21
CA ASN A 385 23.29 -16.33 17.36
C ASN A 385 22.67 -17.66 16.91
N ALA A 386 23.22 -18.78 17.39
CA ALA A 386 22.73 -20.12 17.09
C ALA A 386 21.28 -20.35 17.55
N ASP A 387 20.85 -19.64 18.59
CA ASP A 387 19.53 -19.82 19.22
C ASP A 387 18.39 -19.18 18.39
N SER A 388 18.68 -18.25 17.47
CA SER A 388 17.68 -17.57 16.62
C SER A 388 17.49 -18.23 15.24
N CYS A 389 18.24 -19.31 14.97
CA CYS A 389 18.26 -20.00 13.67
C CYS A 389 17.15 -21.04 13.47
N THR A 390 16.43 -21.43 14.53
CA THR A 390 15.38 -22.44 14.41
C THR A 390 14.19 -21.87 13.64
N LEU A 391 13.93 -22.45 12.47
CA LEU A 391 12.79 -22.09 11.62
C LEU A 391 11.51 -22.67 12.21
N PHE A 392 11.52 -23.97 12.50
CA PHE A 392 10.32 -24.71 12.88
C PHE A 392 10.51 -25.58 14.12
N ASN A 393 9.49 -25.59 14.98
CA ASN A 393 9.22 -26.66 15.94
C ASN A 393 7.96 -27.41 15.50
N VAL A 394 8.09 -28.68 15.16
CA VAL A 394 7.02 -29.51 14.60
C VAL A 394 6.56 -30.53 15.64
N ASN A 395 5.31 -30.43 16.10
CA ASN A 395 4.74 -31.33 17.10
C ASN A 395 4.37 -32.72 16.54
N GLY A 396 4.45 -32.89 15.23
CA GLY A 396 4.21 -34.15 14.53
C GLY A 396 5.34 -34.50 13.56
N ASP A 397 4.96 -35.11 12.45
CA ASP A 397 5.88 -35.66 11.48
C ASP A 397 6.46 -34.59 10.54
N VAL A 398 7.66 -34.88 10.04
CA VAL A 398 8.37 -34.06 9.06
C VAL A 398 8.72 -34.91 7.84
N ALA A 399 8.33 -34.46 6.65
CA ALA A 399 8.58 -35.12 5.37
C ALA A 399 9.14 -34.12 4.35
N LEU A 400 10.45 -34.02 4.24
CA LEU A 400 11.11 -33.05 3.36
C LEU A 400 11.69 -33.70 2.10
N GLY A 401 11.52 -33.03 0.95
CA GLY A 401 12.23 -33.30 -0.30
C GLY A 401 13.64 -32.72 -0.33
N THR A 402 14.04 -32.15 -1.46
CA THR A 402 15.25 -31.34 -1.59
C THR A 402 14.99 -29.92 -1.07
N VAL A 403 15.89 -29.41 -0.23
CA VAL A 403 15.79 -28.05 0.31
C VAL A 403 17.05 -27.27 -0.07
N ASN A 404 16.87 -26.21 -0.85
CA ASN A 404 17.88 -25.20 -1.08
C ASN A 404 17.75 -24.14 0.01
N LEU A 405 18.67 -24.13 0.96
CA LEU A 405 18.63 -23.27 2.13
C LEU A 405 19.63 -22.11 1.99
N ALA A 406 19.14 -20.91 1.74
CA ALA A 406 19.90 -19.68 1.78
C ALA A 406 19.86 -19.06 3.19
N LEU A 407 21.02 -19.00 3.86
CA LEU A 407 21.15 -18.39 5.20
C LEU A 407 22.11 -17.20 5.16
N ASP A 408 21.75 -16.11 5.83
CA ASP A 408 22.67 -15.01 6.07
C ASP A 408 22.43 -14.36 7.45
N PRO A 409 23.40 -14.43 8.39
CA PRO A 409 24.68 -15.16 8.32
C PRO A 409 24.51 -16.68 8.48
N VAL A 410 25.52 -17.48 8.10
CA VAL A 410 25.51 -18.94 8.35
C VAL A 410 26.01 -19.23 9.77
N PRO A 411 25.24 -19.90 10.65
CA PRO A 411 25.68 -20.18 12.01
C PRO A 411 26.77 -21.24 12.04
N SER A 412 27.62 -21.19 13.08
CA SER A 412 28.65 -22.22 13.32
C SER A 412 28.04 -23.60 13.58
N GLN A 413 26.96 -23.63 14.37
CA GLN A 413 26.09 -24.77 14.60
C GLN A 413 24.73 -24.25 15.06
N ALA A 414 23.64 -24.81 14.54
CA ALA A 414 22.30 -24.48 15.02
C ALA A 414 21.28 -25.58 14.72
N LYS A 415 20.18 -25.60 15.48
CA LYS A 415 19.02 -26.43 15.17
C LYS A 415 18.15 -25.67 14.16
N LEU A 416 17.93 -26.23 12.98
CA LEU A 416 17.08 -25.63 11.94
C LEU A 416 15.61 -25.99 12.14
N ILE A 417 15.36 -27.27 12.43
CA ILE A 417 14.02 -27.82 12.65
C ILE A 417 14.08 -28.75 13.86
N GLY A 418 13.20 -28.56 14.83
CA GLY A 418 12.87 -29.55 15.84
C GLY A 418 11.60 -30.29 15.49
N PHE A 419 11.54 -31.58 15.79
CA PHE A 419 10.31 -32.36 15.65
C PHE A 419 10.15 -33.39 16.78
N THR A 420 8.91 -33.64 17.19
CA THR A 420 8.57 -34.69 18.18
C THR A 420 8.00 -35.95 17.53
N GLY A 421 7.55 -35.88 16.28
CA GLY A 421 7.17 -37.05 15.47
C GLY A 421 8.35 -37.70 14.76
N MET A 422 8.09 -38.31 13.61
CA MET A 422 9.09 -38.99 12.80
C MET A 422 9.55 -38.11 11.63
N ALA A 423 10.83 -38.25 11.26
CA ALA A 423 11.29 -37.85 9.94
C ALA A 423 10.95 -38.96 8.95
N LEU A 424 9.95 -38.72 8.09
CA LEU A 424 9.41 -39.70 7.16
C LEU A 424 10.26 -39.85 5.89
N THR A 425 11.18 -38.90 5.65
CA THR A 425 12.06 -38.87 4.48
C THR A 425 13.50 -38.50 4.85
N THR A 426 14.42 -38.69 3.91
CA THR A 426 15.81 -38.22 4.02
C THR A 426 16.03 -37.06 3.04
N PRO A 427 15.92 -35.79 3.48
CA PRO A 427 16.07 -34.64 2.60
C PRO A 427 17.49 -34.47 2.08
N THR A 428 17.59 -33.93 0.87
CA THR A 428 18.86 -33.40 0.33
C THR A 428 18.93 -31.91 0.64
N TRP A 429 20.03 -31.45 1.23
CA TRP A 429 20.22 -30.05 1.60
C TRP A 429 21.30 -29.40 0.74
N HIS A 430 20.98 -28.25 0.15
CA HIS A 430 21.94 -27.38 -0.51
C HIS A 430 21.99 -26.06 0.23
N VAL A 431 23.07 -25.82 0.98
CA VAL A 431 23.22 -24.58 1.75
C VAL A 431 23.97 -23.53 0.93
N SER A 432 23.43 -22.32 0.87
CA SER A 432 24.01 -21.15 0.21
C SER A 432 23.86 -19.90 1.09
N GLY A 433 24.43 -18.76 0.67
CA GLY A 433 24.31 -17.48 1.37
C GLY A 433 25.61 -16.96 2.00
N GLY A 434 25.53 -16.49 3.24
CA GLY A 434 26.58 -15.75 3.95
C GLY A 434 27.92 -16.50 4.15
N GLN A 435 28.88 -15.81 4.76
CA GLN A 435 30.22 -16.37 5.06
C GLN A 435 30.10 -17.74 5.77
N GLY A 436 30.67 -18.79 5.19
CA GLY A 436 30.64 -20.16 5.73
C GLY A 436 29.70 -21.14 5.02
N ALA A 437 28.85 -20.68 4.10
CA ALA A 437 27.87 -21.53 3.41
C ALA A 437 28.49 -22.73 2.67
N GLY A 438 29.63 -22.53 1.99
CA GLY A 438 30.31 -23.59 1.23
C GLY A 438 30.82 -24.76 2.07
N ASN A 439 30.91 -24.60 3.39
CA ASN A 439 31.32 -25.65 4.32
C ASN A 439 30.15 -26.17 5.17
N ALA A 440 28.97 -25.58 5.03
CA ALA A 440 27.83 -25.92 5.86
C ALA A 440 27.24 -27.28 5.48
N ARG A 441 26.89 -28.07 6.49
CA ARG A 441 26.20 -29.35 6.34
C ARG A 441 25.00 -29.40 7.26
N VAL A 442 23.90 -29.91 6.74
CA VAL A 442 22.74 -30.27 7.56
C VAL A 442 22.77 -31.77 7.85
N SER A 443 22.56 -32.11 9.11
CA SER A 443 22.57 -33.48 9.62
C SER A 443 21.34 -33.72 10.48
N MET A 444 20.81 -34.92 10.43
CA MET A 444 19.77 -35.34 11.37
C MET A 444 20.40 -35.73 12.71
N ARG A 445 19.82 -35.23 13.80
CA ARG A 445 20.02 -35.68 15.16
C ARG A 445 18.65 -36.11 15.70
N SER A 446 18.63 -36.92 16.76
CA SER A 446 17.43 -37.61 17.28
C SER A 446 16.14 -36.78 17.27
N ASP A 447 16.22 -35.48 17.54
CA ASP A 447 15.11 -34.56 17.73
C ASP A 447 15.05 -33.42 16.71
N GLY A 448 15.80 -33.50 15.60
CA GLY A 448 15.81 -32.41 14.63
C GLY A 448 16.86 -32.47 13.51
N TYR A 449 16.73 -31.53 12.58
CA TYR A 449 17.77 -31.22 11.60
C TYR A 449 18.66 -30.08 12.11
N TRP A 450 19.97 -30.31 12.07
CA TRP A 450 20.99 -29.42 12.59
C TRP A 450 21.96 -29.02 11.49
N ILE A 451 22.21 -27.72 11.39
CA ILE A 451 23.27 -27.18 10.55
C ILE A 451 24.57 -27.03 11.34
N SER A 452 25.70 -27.24 10.67
CA SER A 452 27.03 -26.96 11.19
C SER A 452 27.95 -26.47 10.07
N SER A 453 28.79 -25.48 10.33
CA SER A 453 29.72 -24.87 9.35
C SER A 453 31.21 -24.91 9.77
N GLN A 454 31.55 -25.60 10.86
CA GLN A 454 32.95 -25.75 11.31
C GLN A 454 33.75 -26.78 10.50
N GLY A 455 35.04 -26.47 10.29
CA GLY A 455 35.92 -27.08 9.29
C GLY A 455 36.47 -28.49 9.57
N THR A 456 36.66 -29.21 8.46
CA THR A 456 37.52 -30.39 8.17
C THR A 456 37.41 -31.64 9.05
N VAL A 457 36.87 -32.73 8.47
CA VAL A 457 37.16 -34.11 8.92
C VAL A 457 38.22 -34.70 7.98
N LEU A 458 39.37 -35.04 8.56
CA LEU A 458 40.50 -35.69 7.91
C LEU A 458 40.12 -37.14 7.56
N PHE A 459 40.21 -37.54 6.29
CA PHE A 459 40.21 -38.96 5.92
C PHE A 459 41.63 -39.51 6.08
N VAL A 460 41.88 -40.29 7.12
CA VAL A 460 43.05 -41.18 7.17
C VAL A 460 42.61 -42.51 6.57
N ARG A 461 43.29 -42.95 5.51
CA ARG A 461 43.13 -44.29 4.93
C ARG A 461 43.85 -45.33 5.76
#